data_AF-A0A7C3P6E5-F1
#
_entry.id   AF-A0A7C3P6E5-F1
#
_cell.length_a   1.000
_cell.length_b   1.000
_cell.length_c   1.000
_cell.angle_alpha   90.00
_cell.angle_beta   90.00
_cell.angle_gamma   90.00
#
_symmetry.space_group_name_H-M   'P 1'
#
loop_
_entity.id
_entity.type
_entity.pdbx_description
1 polymer ?
#
loop_
_entity_poly.entity_id
_entity_poly.type
_entity_poly.pdbx_seq_one_letter_code
_entity_poly.pdbx_strand_id
1 'polypeptide(L)'
;MDRMITKTLAEIYLKQGDFRKAYEILKVVSEQDPSDKETRQKLVELSERLGLSLPSLSTTDHTRKERIRLLKKVLANIRERRKG
;
A
#
# COMPACT_ATOMS: atom_id res chain seq x y z
N MET A 1 -19.65 -4.18 -9.94
CA MET A 1 -19.09 -5.49 -9.54
C MET A 1 -18.23 -5.24 -8.33
N ASP A 2 -18.73 -5.52 -7.14
CA ASP A 2 -17.91 -5.59 -5.94
C ASP A 2 -16.77 -6.57 -6.24
N ARG A 3 -15.54 -6.05 -6.35
CA ARG A 3 -14.36 -6.91 -6.45
C ARG A 3 -14.29 -7.62 -5.12
N MET A 4 -14.80 -8.85 -5.04
CA MET A 4 -14.66 -9.69 -3.87
C MET A 4 -13.15 -9.83 -3.59
N ILE A 5 -12.69 -9.13 -2.56
CA ILE A 5 -11.33 -9.23 -2.06
C ILE A 5 -11.28 -10.56 -1.30
N THR A 6 -10.68 -11.57 -1.91
CA THR A 6 -10.65 -12.93 -1.37
C THR A 6 -9.22 -13.45 -1.29
N LYS A 7 -9.00 -14.42 -0.40
CA LYS A 7 -7.73 -15.17 -0.31
C LYS A 7 -7.34 -15.76 -1.67
N THR A 8 -8.32 -16.27 -2.42
CA THR A 8 -8.12 -16.83 -3.76
C THR A 8 -7.54 -15.80 -4.74
N LEU A 9 -7.98 -14.54 -4.67
CA LEU A 9 -7.42 -13.50 -5.54
C LEU A 9 -5.95 -13.20 -5.20
N ALA A 10 -5.60 -13.19 -3.91
CA ALA A 10 -4.20 -13.07 -3.50
C ALA A 10 -3.36 -14.25 -4.00
N GLU A 11 -3.87 -15.47 -3.91
CA GLU A 11 -3.17 -16.67 -4.41
C GLU A 11 -2.95 -16.65 -5.92
N ILE A 12 -3.88 -16.11 -6.70
CA ILE A 12 -3.70 -15.91 -8.14
C ILE A 12 -2.51 -14.97 -8.39
N TYR A 13 -2.44 -13.84 -7.69
CA TYR A 13 -1.31 -12.90 -7.84
C TYR A 13 0.02 -13.49 -7.36
N LEU A 14 0.00 -14.32 -6.31
CA LEU A 14 1.19 -15.08 -5.88
C LEU A 14 1.70 -16.01 -6.97
N LYS A 15 0.81 -16.78 -7.61
CA LYS A 15 1.17 -17.68 -8.72
C LYS A 15 1.69 -16.94 -9.94
N GLN A 16 1.23 -15.71 -10.16
CA GLN A 16 1.71 -14.82 -11.22
C GLN A 16 3.05 -14.13 -10.89
N GLY A 17 3.53 -14.24 -9.65
CA GLY A 17 4.73 -13.55 -9.18
C GLY A 17 4.51 -12.07 -8.85
N ASP A 18 3.26 -11.58 -8.88
CA ASP A 18 2.93 -10.19 -8.50
C ASP A 18 2.73 -10.11 -6.98
N PHE A 19 3.84 -10.21 -6.25
CA PHE A 19 3.87 -10.23 -4.79
C PHE A 19 3.33 -8.94 -4.16
N ARG A 20 3.44 -7.80 -4.85
CA ARG A 20 2.92 -6.51 -4.37
C ARG A 20 1.39 -6.50 -4.34
N LYS A 21 0.73 -6.91 -5.44
CA LYS A 21 -0.74 -6.99 -5.46
C LYS A 21 -1.27 -8.05 -4.51
N ALA A 22 -0.60 -9.20 -4.42
CA ALA A 22 -0.93 -10.23 -3.44
C ALA A 22 -0.89 -9.69 -2.01
N TYR A 23 0.16 -8.93 -1.67
CA TYR A 23 0.31 -8.29 -0.36
C TYR A 23 -0.83 -7.31 -0.04
N GLU A 24 -1.18 -6.43 -0.99
CA GLU A 24 -2.29 -5.47 -0.79
C GLU A 24 -3.63 -6.17 -0.53
N ILE A 25 -3.90 -7.27 -1.23
CA ILE A 25 -5.14 -8.04 -1.05
C ILE A 25 -5.13 -8.76 0.30
N LEU A 26 -4.03 -9.44 0.66
CA LEU A 26 -3.91 -10.12 1.95
C LEU A 26 -4.01 -9.14 3.12
N LYS A 27 -3.54 -7.90 2.96
CA LYS A 27 -3.71 -6.85 3.96
C LYS A 27 -5.19 -6.56 4.21
N VAL A 28 -5.97 -6.33 3.16
CA VAL A 28 -7.41 -6.07 3.31
C VAL A 28 -8.14 -7.29 3.85
N VAL A 29 -7.79 -8.50 3.41
CA VAL A 29 -8.36 -9.75 3.96
C VAL A 29 -8.04 -9.88 5.46
N SER A 30 -6.81 -9.55 5.88
CA SER A 30 -6.42 -9.59 7.30
C SER A 30 -7.11 -8.51 8.14
N GLU A 31 -7.50 -7.39 7.54
CA GLU A 31 -8.30 -6.34 8.21
C GLU A 31 -9.76 -6.80 8.38
N GLN A 32 -10.29 -7.60 7.44
CA GLN A 32 -11.64 -8.16 7.52
C GLN A 32 -11.73 -9.38 8.45
N ASP A 33 -10.74 -10.26 8.42
CA ASP A 33 -10.61 -11.42 9.30
C ASP A 33 -9.26 -11.39 10.04
N PRO A 34 -9.19 -10.67 11.17
CA PRO A 34 -8.00 -10.65 11.99
C PRO A 34 -7.72 -11.99 12.67
N SER A 35 -8.67 -12.92 12.75
CA SER A 35 -8.46 -14.22 13.40
C SER A 35 -7.71 -15.21 12.50
N ASP A 36 -7.64 -14.93 11.20
CA ASP A 36 -6.96 -15.77 10.25
C ASP A 36 -5.43 -15.66 10.33
N LYS A 37 -4.85 -16.60 11.10
CA LYS A 37 -3.40 -16.73 11.27
C LYS A 37 -2.68 -17.03 9.95
N GLU A 38 -3.32 -17.75 9.03
CA GLU A 38 -2.70 -18.13 7.76
C GLU A 38 -2.46 -16.90 6.87
N THR A 39 -3.47 -16.04 6.71
CA THR A 39 -3.34 -14.76 5.99
C THR A 39 -2.27 -13.88 6.62
N ARG A 40 -2.23 -13.79 7.96
CA ARG A 40 -1.20 -13.00 8.67
C ARG A 40 0.21 -13.53 8.40
N GLN A 41 0.41 -14.84 8.45
CA GLN A 41 1.72 -15.45 8.20
C GLN A 41 2.18 -15.19 6.77
N LYS A 42 1.30 -15.39 5.78
CA LYS A 42 1.56 -15.07 4.36
C LYS A 42 1.89 -13.59 4.16
N LEU A 43 1.21 -12.70 4.88
CA LEU A 43 1.45 -11.26 4.82
C LEU A 43 2.84 -10.90 5.36
N VAL A 44 3.26 -11.49 6.49
CA VAL A 44 4.60 -11.30 7.06
C VAL A 44 5.66 -11.80 6.09
N GLU A 45 5.53 -13.02 5.58
CA GLU A 45 6.47 -13.61 4.61
C GLU A 45 6.61 -12.75 3.35
N LEU A 46 5.48 -12.27 2.80
CA LEU A 46 5.51 -11.36 1.65
C LEU A 46 6.14 -10.02 1.99
N SER A 47 5.90 -9.49 3.19
CA SER A 47 6.50 -8.23 3.62
C SER A 47 8.01 -8.35 3.72
N GLU A 48 8.53 -9.47 4.25
CA GLU A 48 9.97 -9.73 4.33
C GLU A 48 10.57 -9.88 2.94
N ARG A 49 9.91 -10.66 2.06
CA ARG A 49 10.34 -10.87 0.67
C ARG A 49 10.37 -9.59 -0.15
N LEU A 50 9.44 -8.67 0.11
CA LEU A 50 9.39 -7.35 -0.54
C LEU A 50 10.34 -6.33 0.11
N GLY A 51 11.04 -6.70 1.18
CA GLY A 51 11.91 -5.79 1.94
C GLY A 51 11.14 -4.72 2.71
N LEU A 52 9.87 -4.97 3.02
CA LEU A 52 8.96 -4.06 3.73
C LEU A 52 9.06 -4.19 5.26
N SER A 53 10.14 -4.78 5.79
CA SER A 53 10.38 -4.97 7.23
C SER A 53 10.05 -3.70 8.02
N LEU A 54 9.06 -3.79 8.91
CA LEU A 54 8.43 -2.67 9.60
C LEU A 54 9.31 -2.15 10.76
N PRO A 55 9.32 -0.83 11.00
CA PRO A 55 8.17 -0.24 11.66
C PRO A 55 7.53 0.89 10.83
N SER A 56 6.20 0.93 10.83
CA SER A 56 5.35 2.02 10.34
C SER A 56 4.99 2.06 8.85
N LEU A 57 3.88 1.40 8.49
CA LEU A 57 2.66 2.00 7.92
C LEU A 57 2.74 3.12 6.83
N SER A 58 3.85 3.32 6.11
CA SER A 58 4.03 4.60 5.42
C SER A 58 4.89 4.60 4.14
N THR A 59 4.73 3.64 3.22
CA THR A 59 5.37 3.75 1.88
C THR A 59 4.40 4.10 0.75
N THR A 60 3.09 3.85 0.90
CA THR A 60 2.05 4.41 0.01
C THR A 60 1.46 5.73 0.52
N ASP A 61 1.61 6.04 1.82
CA ASP A 61 1.29 7.35 2.39
C ASP A 61 2.38 8.40 2.10
N HIS A 62 3.65 7.98 2.00
CA HIS A 62 4.77 8.89 1.74
C HIS A 62 4.64 9.59 0.39
N THR A 63 4.23 8.86 -0.65
CA THR A 63 4.07 9.43 -1.99
C THR A 63 2.85 10.35 -2.09
N ARG A 64 1.76 10.09 -1.37
CA ARG A 64 0.60 11.00 -1.32
C ARG A 64 0.92 12.27 -0.53
N LYS A 65 1.54 12.16 0.65
CA LYS A 65 1.90 13.32 1.49
C LYS A 65 3.01 14.16 0.87
N GLU A 66 4.04 13.54 0.29
CA GLU A 66 5.10 14.27 -0.43
C GLU A 66 4.53 15.01 -1.65
N ARG A 67 3.61 14.39 -2.42
CA ARG A 67 2.93 15.09 -3.53
C ARG A 67 2.17 16.32 -3.02
N ILE A 68 1.42 16.21 -1.92
CA ILE A 68 0.70 17.35 -1.32
C ILE A 68 1.68 18.45 -0.86
N ARG A 69 2.81 18.08 -0.25
CA ARG A 69 3.84 19.03 0.20
C ARG A 69 4.50 19.75 -0.97
N LEU A 70 4.83 19.01 -2.03
CA LEU A 70 5.41 19.57 -3.25
C LEU A 70 4.44 20.52 -3.94
N LEU A 71 3.16 20.13 -4.05
CA LEU A 71 2.10 20.99 -4.60
C LEU A 71 1.94 22.29 -3.81
N LYS A 72 1.93 22.24 -2.47
CA LYS A 72 1.90 23.45 -1.61
C LYS A 72 3.08 24.38 -1.88
N LYS A 73 4.29 23.82 -2.02
CA LYS A 73 5.50 24.60 -2.30
C LYS A 73 5.44 25.26 -3.69
N VAL A 74 4.97 24.54 -4.70
CA VAL A 74 4.80 25.06 -6.07
C VAL A 74 3.77 26.19 -6.10
N LEU A 75 2.63 26.02 -5.43
CA LEU A 75 1.59 27.06 -5.35
C LEU A 75 2.08 28.33 -4.66
N ALA A 76 2.87 28.21 -3.59
CA ALA A 76 3.47 29.36 -2.91
C ALA A 76 4.41 30.13 -3.85
N ASN A 77 5.29 29.42 -4.57
CA ASN A 77 6.22 30.02 -5.52
C ASN A 77 5.50 30.74 -6.67
N ILE A 78 4.40 30.15 -7.19
CA ILE A 78 3.57 30.78 -8.22
C ILE A 78 2.87 32.03 -7.68
N ARG A 79 2.43 32.03 -6.41
CA ARG A 79 1.77 33.20 -5.79
C ARG A 79 2.75 34.35 -5.58
N GLU A 80 3.99 34.07 -5.20
CA GLU A 80 5.03 35.10 -5.06
C GLU A 80 5.42 35.69 -6.41
N ARG A 81 5.58 34.86 -7.45
CA ARG A 81 5.88 35.33 -8.81
C ARG A 81 4.77 36.15 -9.46
N ARG A 82 3.52 36.04 -9.00
CA ARG A 82 2.39 36.83 -9.50
C ARG A 82 2.15 38.14 -8.72
N LYS A 83 2.88 38.36 -7.63
CA LYS A 83 2.77 39.55 -6.78
C LYS A 83 3.93 40.55 -6.97
N GLY A 84 4.88 40.23 -7.86
CA GLY A 84 5.95 41.12 -8.31
C GLY A 84 5.68 41.66 -9.70
#